data_AF-A0A7W1NE48-F1
#
_entry.id   AF-A0A7W1NE48-F1
#
_cell.length_a   1.000
_cell.length_b   1.000
_cell.length_c   1.000
_cell.angle_alpha   90.00
_cell.angle_beta   90.00
_cell.angle_gamma   90.00
#
_symmetry.space_group_name_H-M   'P 1'
#
loop_
_entity.id
_entity.type
_entity.pdbx_description
1 polymer ?
#
loop_
_entity_poly.entity_id
_entity_poly.type
_entity_poly.pdbx_seq_one_letter_code
_entity_poly.pdbx_strand_id
1 'polypeptide(L)'
;ILVSVLSWRAALVTPSPAPVSGLRIVFQDGPTLPREDVLAWVKRGFPQRASLVDPDQATLERLAEFLRSHGAVREVHQVRVAHEAFDGGVTRIIEIGLSLREPYMPAVLVGGERHWIDAEGRVLPGILPAPAQARPVLRGIEVGGPPAVAEALALWRELESQVEPGLITDIHLFDDLDLKDQRGIVLATRQGSRLIWGRPDEDRFGVDRARKIRDLVHTIRCQGDLSRIAVINVRFGQPFFVLR
;
A
#
# COMPACT_ATOMS: atom_id res chain seq x y z
N ILE A 1 5.66 4.36 81.87
CA ILE A 1 4.90 3.20 81.35
C ILE A 1 3.51 3.74 81.07
N LEU A 2 2.96 3.87 79.85
CA LEU A 2 3.10 3.14 78.59
C LEU A 2 3.46 4.09 77.41
N VAL A 3 4.28 3.59 76.48
CA VAL A 3 4.43 4.12 75.13
C VAL A 3 3.55 3.26 74.23
N SER A 4 2.50 3.82 73.66
CA SER A 4 1.65 3.15 72.67
C SER A 4 2.33 3.22 71.30
N VAL A 5 3.08 2.18 70.95
CA VAL A 5 3.57 1.99 69.57
C VAL A 5 2.42 1.39 68.76
N LEU A 6 1.73 2.24 67.99
CA LEU A 6 0.80 1.82 66.95
C LEU A 6 1.62 1.33 65.74
N SER A 7 1.90 0.04 65.71
CA SER A 7 2.46 -0.64 64.54
C SER A 7 1.34 -0.90 63.52
N TRP A 8 1.17 0.03 62.57
CA TRP A 8 0.45 -0.24 61.32
C TRP A 8 1.42 -0.87 60.32
N ARG A 9 1.41 -2.20 60.20
CA ARG A 9 1.88 -2.91 59.01
C ARG A 9 0.67 -3.58 58.35
N ALA A 10 -0.19 -2.77 57.75
CA ALA A 10 -0.97 -3.26 56.62
C ALA A 10 0.02 -3.40 55.46
N ALA A 11 0.42 -4.63 55.14
CA ALA A 11 0.99 -4.90 53.84
C ALA A 11 -0.07 -4.49 52.82
N LEU A 12 0.12 -3.32 52.20
CA LEU A 12 -0.66 -2.86 51.06
C LEU A 12 -0.41 -3.84 49.92
N VAL A 13 -1.16 -4.95 49.92
CA VAL A 13 -1.36 -5.74 48.71
C VAL A 13 -2.20 -4.86 47.82
N THR A 14 -1.55 -4.11 46.95
CA THR A 14 -2.23 -3.40 45.87
C THR A 14 -3.03 -4.44 45.09
N PRO A 15 -4.36 -4.30 44.97
CA PRO A 15 -5.14 -5.26 44.21
C PRO A 15 -4.60 -5.34 42.78
N SER A 16 -4.46 -6.55 42.25
CA SER A 16 -4.05 -6.75 40.86
C SER A 16 -4.95 -5.92 39.96
N PRO A 17 -4.39 -5.15 39.01
CA PRO A 17 -5.18 -4.27 38.16
C PRO A 17 -6.19 -5.10 37.36
N ALA A 18 -7.40 -4.55 37.16
CA ALA A 18 -8.48 -5.25 36.45
C ALA A 18 -8.02 -5.72 35.05
N PRO A 19 -8.49 -6.86 34.52
CA PRO A 19 -8.07 -7.30 33.19
C PRO A 19 -8.44 -6.28 32.10
N VAL A 20 -7.68 -6.28 31.02
CA VAL A 20 -8.00 -5.52 29.81
C VAL A 20 -9.28 -6.09 29.20
N SER A 21 -10.22 -5.18 28.93
CA SER A 21 -11.57 -5.49 28.44
C SER A 21 -11.71 -5.35 26.92
N GLY A 22 -10.75 -4.70 26.26
CA GLY A 22 -10.84 -4.46 24.82
C GLY A 22 -9.64 -3.75 24.19
N LEU A 23 -9.76 -3.54 22.88
CA LEU A 23 -8.78 -2.90 22.01
C LEU A 23 -9.39 -1.65 21.39
N ARG A 24 -8.68 -0.52 21.44
CA ARG A 24 -9.01 0.74 20.77
C ARG A 24 -7.99 1.03 19.69
N ILE A 25 -8.46 1.30 18.47
CA ILE A 25 -7.61 1.68 17.35
C ILE A 25 -7.73 3.19 17.17
N VAL A 26 -6.60 3.87 17.13
CA VAL A 26 -6.49 5.30 16.84
C VAL A 26 -5.64 5.44 15.59
N PHE A 27 -6.25 5.86 14.48
CA PHE A 27 -5.52 6.15 13.26
C PHE A 27 -4.85 7.51 13.37
N GLN A 28 -3.57 7.58 13.04
CA GLN A 28 -2.82 8.83 12.89
C GLN A 28 -2.55 9.04 11.41
N ASP A 29 -3.12 10.10 10.83
CA ASP A 29 -2.95 10.52 9.44
C ASP A 29 -3.25 9.46 8.36
N GLY A 30 -3.71 9.92 7.19
CA GLY A 30 -3.95 9.03 6.04
C GLY A 30 -5.21 8.16 6.13
N PRO A 31 -5.26 7.02 5.42
CA PRO A 31 -6.47 6.23 5.28
C PRO A 31 -6.84 5.52 6.59
N THR A 32 -8.13 5.27 6.74
CA THR A 32 -8.68 4.52 7.87
C THR A 32 -9.32 3.22 7.40
N LEU A 33 -9.42 2.25 8.32
CA LEU A 33 -10.17 1.01 8.11
C LEU A 33 -11.25 0.87 9.18
N PRO A 34 -12.33 0.12 8.90
CA PRO A 34 -13.24 -0.33 9.93
C PRO A 34 -12.48 -0.98 11.09
N ARG A 35 -12.83 -0.60 12.33
CA ARG A 35 -12.21 -1.15 13.54
C ARG A 35 -12.21 -2.68 13.54
N GLU A 36 -13.33 -3.28 13.12
CA GLU A 36 -13.51 -4.74 13.00
C GLU A 36 -12.41 -5.41 12.18
N ASP A 37 -11.96 -4.79 11.07
CA ASP A 37 -10.96 -5.36 10.18
C ASP A 37 -9.57 -5.39 10.83
N VAL A 38 -9.19 -4.30 11.50
CA VAL A 38 -7.94 -4.25 12.26
C VAL A 38 -7.96 -5.23 13.43
N LEU A 39 -9.09 -5.34 14.12
CA LEU A 39 -9.27 -6.33 15.18
C LEU A 39 -9.21 -7.76 14.64
N ALA A 40 -9.68 -8.01 13.41
CA ALA A 40 -9.59 -9.32 12.77
C ALA A 40 -8.13 -9.75 12.56
N TRP A 41 -7.22 -8.82 12.26
CA TRP A 41 -5.77 -9.12 12.15
C TRP A 41 -5.24 -9.67 13.46
N VAL A 42 -5.50 -8.98 14.57
CA VAL A 42 -5.08 -9.43 15.92
C VAL A 42 -5.77 -10.74 16.29
N LYS A 43 -7.08 -10.85 16.03
CA LYS A 43 -7.90 -12.01 16.38
C LYS A 43 -7.42 -13.30 15.70
N ARG A 44 -7.00 -13.21 14.42
CA ARG A 44 -6.66 -14.35 13.57
C ARG A 44 -5.16 -14.62 13.50
N GLY A 45 -4.32 -13.59 13.64
CA GLY A 45 -2.90 -13.67 13.34
C GLY A 45 -1.96 -13.53 14.53
N PHE A 46 -2.37 -12.90 15.64
CA PHE A 46 -1.48 -12.68 16.78
C PHE A 46 -1.39 -13.94 17.68
N PRO A 47 -0.22 -14.62 17.78
CA PRO A 47 -0.14 -15.91 18.46
C PRO A 47 -0.39 -15.84 19.98
N GLN A 48 -0.04 -14.74 20.63
CA GLN A 48 -0.12 -14.56 22.08
C GLN A 48 -1.39 -13.81 22.51
N ARG A 49 -2.49 -14.01 21.78
CA ARG A 49 -3.74 -13.28 22.01
C ARG A 49 -4.28 -13.42 23.45
N ALA A 50 -4.12 -14.58 24.08
CA ALA A 50 -4.57 -14.78 25.46
C ALA A 50 -3.84 -13.86 26.45
N SER A 51 -2.57 -13.52 26.18
CA SER A 51 -1.76 -12.61 27.01
C SER A 51 -2.22 -11.15 26.94
N LEU A 52 -3.11 -10.79 26.01
CA LEU A 52 -3.67 -9.43 25.92
C LEU A 52 -4.68 -9.11 27.03
N VAL A 53 -5.17 -10.13 27.77
CA VAL A 53 -6.07 -9.94 28.92
C VAL A 53 -5.35 -9.28 30.09
N ASP A 54 -4.07 -9.58 30.30
CA ASP A 54 -3.20 -8.91 31.27
C ASP A 54 -1.79 -8.74 30.68
N PRO A 55 -1.61 -7.72 29.82
CA PRO A 55 -0.39 -7.58 29.04
C PRO A 55 0.74 -7.00 29.90
N ASP A 56 1.91 -7.61 29.80
CA ASP A 56 3.17 -6.99 30.20
C ASP A 56 3.78 -6.17 29.05
N GLN A 57 4.84 -5.43 29.33
CA GLN A 57 5.52 -4.60 28.34
C GLN A 57 6.01 -5.43 27.13
N ALA A 58 6.54 -6.63 27.37
CA ALA A 58 7.02 -7.52 26.31
C ALA A 58 5.87 -7.98 25.39
N THR A 59 4.68 -8.22 25.93
CA THR A 59 3.48 -8.57 25.14
C THR A 59 3.04 -7.40 24.26
N LEU A 60 3.06 -6.16 24.78
CA LEU A 60 2.73 -4.96 24.01
C LEU A 60 3.75 -4.72 22.88
N GLU A 61 5.03 -4.95 23.13
CA GLU A 61 6.09 -4.82 22.13
C GLU A 61 5.94 -5.85 21.01
N ARG A 62 5.64 -7.12 21.34
CA ARG A 62 5.35 -8.17 20.35
C ARG A 62 4.09 -7.86 19.54
N LEU A 63 3.07 -7.26 20.17
CA LEU A 63 1.88 -6.81 19.45
C LEU A 63 2.23 -5.68 18.47
N ALA A 64 3.07 -4.72 18.88
CA ALA A 64 3.55 -3.67 17.99
C ALA A 64 4.36 -4.23 16.81
N GLU A 65 5.26 -5.18 17.06
CA GLU A 65 6.03 -5.86 16.01
C GLU A 65 5.14 -6.65 15.05
N PHE A 66 4.17 -7.40 15.58
CA PHE A 66 3.16 -8.09 14.78
C PHE A 66 2.42 -7.11 13.85
N LEU A 67 1.95 -5.98 14.36
CA LEU A 67 1.27 -4.98 13.56
C LEU A 67 2.18 -4.35 12.50
N ARG A 68 3.45 -4.06 12.82
CA ARG A 68 4.44 -3.56 11.84
C ARG A 68 4.72 -4.55 10.71
N SER A 69 4.60 -5.85 10.98
CA SER A 69 4.76 -6.89 9.95
C SER A 69 3.59 -6.94 8.95
N HIS A 70 2.46 -6.31 9.27
CA HIS A 70 1.29 -6.32 8.41
C HIS A 70 1.46 -5.36 7.22
N GLY A 71 1.27 -5.85 5.99
CA GLY A 71 1.54 -5.08 4.77
C GLY A 71 0.74 -3.78 4.61
N ALA A 72 -0.41 -3.65 5.28
CA ALA A 72 -1.20 -2.41 5.29
C ALA A 72 -0.65 -1.32 6.22
N VAL A 73 0.18 -1.67 7.21
CA VAL A 73 0.65 -0.75 8.24
C VAL A 73 1.90 -0.03 7.75
N ARG A 74 1.87 1.30 7.80
CA ARG A 74 3.05 2.14 7.55
C ARG A 74 3.89 2.25 8.82
N GLU A 75 3.22 2.55 9.93
CA GLU A 75 3.86 2.82 11.20
C GLU A 75 2.94 2.44 12.37
N VAL A 76 3.55 1.96 13.45
CA VAL A 76 2.89 1.76 14.75
C VAL A 76 3.50 2.77 15.71
N HIS A 77 2.75 3.82 16.00
CA HIS A 77 3.16 4.95 16.83
C HIS A 77 3.20 4.58 18.31
N GLN A 78 2.19 3.84 18.76
CA GLN A 78 2.10 3.43 20.15
C GLN A 78 1.24 2.18 20.32
N VAL A 79 1.59 1.36 21.30
CA VAL A 79 0.75 0.29 21.83
C VAL A 79 0.86 0.37 23.34
N ARG A 80 -0.23 0.74 24.02
CA ARG A 80 -0.23 1.00 25.47
C ARG A 80 -1.53 0.56 26.12
N VAL A 81 -1.46 0.27 27.42
CA VAL A 81 -2.68 0.14 28.24
C VAL A 81 -3.16 1.54 28.60
N ALA A 82 -4.42 1.83 28.27
CA ALA A 82 -5.12 3.05 28.63
C ALA A 82 -6.31 2.73 29.55
N HIS A 83 -6.76 3.74 30.26
CA HIS A 83 -7.95 3.68 31.10
C HIS A 83 -9.06 4.49 30.42
N GLU A 84 -10.20 3.85 30.20
CA GLU A 84 -11.38 4.47 29.60
C GLU A 84 -12.48 4.54 30.65
N ALA A 85 -12.96 5.75 30.91
CA ALA A 85 -14.09 5.98 31.80
C ALA A 85 -15.38 5.56 31.10
N PHE A 86 -16.23 4.82 31.81
CA PHE A 86 -17.56 4.43 31.39
C PHE A 86 -18.54 4.69 32.54
N ASP A 87 -19.84 4.83 32.25
CA ASP A 87 -20.85 5.01 33.29
C ASP A 87 -20.81 3.85 34.29
N GLY A 88 -20.31 4.13 35.50
CA GLY A 88 -20.15 3.15 36.58
C GLY A 88 -18.74 2.61 36.82
N GLY A 89 -17.70 3.05 36.10
CA GLY A 89 -16.33 2.65 36.42
C GLY A 89 -15.24 3.02 35.41
N VAL A 90 -14.03 2.53 35.68
CA VAL A 90 -12.86 2.66 34.79
C VAL A 90 -12.53 1.29 34.21
N THR A 91 -12.45 1.20 32.89
CA THR A 91 -12.05 -0.03 32.18
C THR A 91 -10.63 0.09 31.66
N ARG A 92 -9.86 -1.01 31.71
CA ARG A 92 -8.56 -1.11 31.06
C ARG A 92 -8.77 -1.53 29.60
N ILE A 93 -8.15 -0.80 28.68
CA ILE A 93 -8.16 -1.07 27.24
C ILE A 93 -6.72 -1.03 26.72
N ILE A 94 -6.42 -1.75 25.65
CA ILE A 94 -5.18 -1.55 24.90
C ILE A 94 -5.46 -0.56 23.76
N GLU A 95 -4.79 0.59 23.80
CA GLU A 95 -4.79 1.57 22.73
C GLU A 95 -3.66 1.29 21.75
N ILE A 96 -4.01 1.22 20.47
CA ILE A 96 -3.09 1.05 19.34
C ILE A 96 -3.19 2.30 18.48
N GLY A 97 -2.11 3.08 18.45
CA GLY A 97 -1.92 4.20 17.53
C GLY A 97 -1.16 3.72 16.29
N LEU A 98 -1.75 3.86 15.10
CA LEU A 98 -1.13 3.39 13.85
C LEU A 98 -1.41 4.33 12.66
N SER A 99 -0.51 4.32 11.69
CA SER A 99 -0.72 4.90 10.35
C SER A 99 -0.77 3.79 9.32
N LEU A 100 -1.73 3.86 8.40
CA LEU A 100 -1.82 2.93 7.28
C LEU A 100 -1.03 3.46 6.07
N ARG A 101 -0.60 2.53 5.21
CA ARG A 101 -0.02 2.88 3.91
C ARG A 101 -1.11 3.45 3.01
N GLU A 102 -0.73 4.43 2.19
CA GLU A 102 -1.64 5.08 1.26
C GLU A 102 -1.62 4.35 -0.09
N PRO A 103 -2.76 3.80 -0.53
CA PRO A 103 -2.89 3.25 -1.88
C PRO A 103 -2.60 4.32 -2.94
N TYR A 104 -1.69 4.00 -3.86
CA TYR A 104 -1.31 4.90 -4.94
C TYR A 104 -1.85 4.43 -6.29
N MET A 105 -1.66 3.16 -6.66
CA MET A 105 -2.19 2.59 -7.91
C MET A 105 -2.95 1.28 -7.68
N PRO A 106 -4.06 1.03 -8.39
CA PRO A 106 -4.70 -0.28 -8.39
C PRO A 106 -3.80 -1.33 -9.06
N ALA A 107 -3.91 -2.56 -8.60
CA ALA A 107 -3.16 -3.70 -9.10
C ALA A 107 -4.04 -4.94 -9.20
N VAL A 108 -3.74 -5.79 -10.19
CA VAL A 108 -4.33 -7.12 -10.30
C VAL A 108 -3.19 -8.14 -10.41
N LEU A 109 -3.17 -9.08 -9.46
CA LEU A 109 -2.24 -10.21 -9.47
C LEU A 109 -2.67 -11.26 -10.50
N VAL A 110 -1.80 -12.23 -10.80
CA VAL A 110 -2.05 -13.32 -11.74
C VAL A 110 -3.30 -14.13 -11.35
N GLY A 111 -3.59 -14.26 -10.05
CA GLY A 111 -4.80 -14.90 -9.53
C GLY A 111 -6.11 -14.11 -9.74
N GLY A 112 -6.06 -12.90 -10.32
CA GLY A 112 -7.22 -12.02 -10.50
C GLY A 112 -7.60 -11.22 -9.26
N GLU A 113 -6.90 -11.42 -8.14
CA GLU A 113 -7.10 -10.67 -6.90
C GLU A 113 -6.74 -9.21 -7.08
N ARG A 114 -7.58 -8.33 -6.51
CA ARG A 114 -7.38 -6.88 -6.53
C ARG A 114 -6.52 -6.46 -5.35
N HIS A 115 -5.47 -5.73 -5.66
CA HIS A 115 -4.51 -5.17 -4.72
C HIS A 115 -4.32 -3.68 -4.98
N TRP A 116 -3.58 -3.06 -4.07
CA TRP A 116 -3.05 -1.72 -4.27
C TRP A 116 -1.54 -1.75 -4.29
N ILE A 117 -0.92 -0.76 -4.91
CA ILE A 117 0.50 -0.46 -4.81
C ILE A 117 0.64 0.91 -4.14
N ASP A 118 1.50 1.05 -3.12
CA ASP A 118 1.84 2.37 -2.56
C ASP A 118 2.85 3.12 -3.45
N ALA A 119 3.13 4.38 -3.10
CA ALA A 119 4.07 5.22 -3.85
C ALA A 119 5.52 4.68 -3.84
N GLU A 120 5.84 3.79 -2.89
CA GLU A 120 7.13 3.12 -2.76
C GLU A 120 7.21 1.78 -3.53
N GLY A 121 6.13 1.37 -4.21
CA GLY A 121 6.10 0.14 -5.00
C GLY A 121 5.78 -1.13 -4.21
N ARG A 122 5.24 -1.01 -2.99
CA ARG A 122 4.85 -2.17 -2.17
C ARG A 122 3.43 -2.59 -2.49
N VAL A 123 3.22 -3.91 -2.55
CA VAL A 123 1.89 -4.50 -2.66
C VAL A 123 1.17 -4.36 -1.32
N LEU A 124 -0.01 -3.74 -1.37
CA LEU A 124 -0.91 -3.57 -0.23
C LEU A 124 -2.17 -4.45 -0.43
N PRO A 125 -2.87 -4.80 0.65
CA PRO A 125 -4.08 -5.61 0.54
C PRO A 125 -5.26 -4.78 0.00
N GLY A 126 -6.12 -5.41 -0.80
CA GLY A 126 -7.28 -4.77 -1.44
C GLY A 126 -8.36 -4.25 -0.48
N ILE A 127 -8.28 -4.57 0.81
CA ILE A 127 -9.18 -4.03 1.85
C ILE A 127 -8.96 -2.54 2.12
N LEU A 128 -7.80 -1.99 1.75
CA LEU A 128 -7.53 -0.56 1.90
C LEU A 128 -8.47 0.26 0.99
N PRO A 129 -8.89 1.45 1.44
CA PRO A 129 -9.75 2.32 0.64
C PRO A 129 -9.04 2.75 -0.65
N ALA A 130 -9.79 2.87 -1.74
CA ALA A 130 -9.26 3.32 -3.01
C ALA A 130 -8.68 4.76 -2.93
N PRO A 131 -7.65 5.10 -3.74
CA PRO A 131 -7.20 6.48 -3.87
C PRO A 131 -8.32 7.36 -4.42
N ALA A 132 -8.28 8.66 -4.10
CA ALA A 132 -9.29 9.63 -4.53
C ALA A 132 -9.36 9.78 -6.07
N GLN A 133 -8.24 9.59 -6.76
CA GLN A 133 -8.13 9.73 -8.21
C GLN A 133 -8.07 8.38 -8.89
N ALA A 134 -8.88 8.21 -9.94
CA ALA A 134 -8.83 7.02 -10.78
C ALA A 134 -7.49 6.95 -11.53
N ARG A 135 -6.86 5.79 -11.50
CA ARG A 135 -5.54 5.52 -12.08
C ARG A 135 -5.54 4.20 -12.84
N PRO A 136 -4.60 4.00 -13.78
CA PRO A 136 -4.46 2.75 -14.50
C PRO A 136 -4.22 1.56 -13.56
N VAL A 137 -4.68 0.39 -13.96
CA VAL A 137 -4.43 -0.86 -13.24
C VAL A 137 -3.06 -1.42 -13.60
N LEU A 138 -2.20 -1.64 -12.61
CA LEU A 138 -0.95 -2.37 -12.77
C LEU A 138 -1.22 -3.88 -12.91
N ARG A 139 -0.62 -4.52 -13.91
CA ARG A 139 -0.75 -5.96 -14.18
C ARG A 139 0.60 -6.62 -14.36
N GLY A 140 0.67 -7.90 -14.00
CA GLY A 140 1.89 -8.70 -14.16
C GLY A 140 2.98 -8.34 -13.16
N ILE A 141 2.61 -7.83 -11.98
CA ILE A 141 3.53 -7.39 -10.92
C ILE A 141 4.45 -8.52 -10.45
N GLU A 142 3.91 -9.74 -10.32
CA GLU A 142 4.67 -10.92 -9.88
C GLU A 142 5.78 -11.33 -10.85
N VAL A 143 5.59 -11.04 -12.14
CA VAL A 143 6.54 -11.42 -13.20
C VAL A 143 7.49 -10.27 -13.54
N GLY A 144 6.99 -9.05 -13.63
CA GLY A 144 7.81 -7.86 -13.91
C GLY A 144 8.73 -7.46 -12.74
N GLY A 145 8.34 -7.79 -11.51
CA GLY A 145 9.13 -7.57 -10.31
C GLY A 145 9.34 -6.10 -9.91
N PRO A 146 10.11 -5.85 -8.85
CA PRO A 146 10.29 -4.51 -8.29
C PRO A 146 10.81 -3.43 -9.27
N PRO A 147 11.78 -3.72 -10.17
CA PRO A 147 12.26 -2.72 -11.13
C PRO A 147 11.17 -2.23 -12.09
N ALA A 148 10.31 -3.15 -12.57
CA ALA A 148 9.22 -2.78 -13.48
C ALA A 148 8.13 -1.98 -12.77
N VAL A 149 7.81 -2.33 -11.51
CA VAL A 149 6.90 -1.54 -10.68
C VAL A 149 7.43 -0.13 -10.48
N ALA A 150 8.70 0.01 -10.08
CA ALA A 150 9.32 1.32 -9.85
C ALA A 150 9.32 2.17 -11.14
N GLU A 151 9.64 1.57 -12.29
CA GLU A 151 9.61 2.26 -13.58
C GLU A 151 8.19 2.70 -13.97
N ALA A 152 7.18 1.83 -13.78
CA ALA A 152 5.79 2.18 -14.07
C ALA A 152 5.25 3.30 -13.17
N LEU A 153 5.62 3.30 -11.87
CA LEU A 153 5.26 4.37 -10.95
C LEU A 153 5.93 5.70 -11.33
N ALA A 154 7.20 5.67 -11.70
CA ALA A 154 7.92 6.86 -12.17
C ALA A 154 7.31 7.39 -13.47
N LEU A 155 7.04 6.50 -14.43
CA LEU A 155 6.38 6.83 -15.69
C LEU A 155 5.01 7.47 -15.44
N TRP A 156 4.16 6.85 -14.61
CA TRP A 156 2.82 7.38 -14.34
C TRP A 156 2.87 8.77 -13.70
N ARG A 157 3.77 8.98 -12.73
CA ARG A 157 3.93 10.28 -12.05
C ARG A 157 4.22 11.43 -13.02
N GLU A 158 5.00 11.17 -14.07
CA GLU A 158 5.31 12.18 -15.09
C GLU A 158 4.19 12.28 -16.15
N LEU A 159 3.52 11.17 -16.46
CA LEU A 159 2.53 11.10 -17.53
C LEU A 159 1.13 11.61 -17.12
N GLU A 160 0.75 11.44 -15.85
CA GLU A 160 -0.60 11.66 -15.31
C GLU A 160 -1.18 13.05 -15.66
N SER A 161 -0.35 14.10 -15.61
CA SER A 161 -0.79 15.48 -15.91
C SER A 161 -0.75 15.85 -17.40
N GLN A 162 -0.19 14.97 -18.24
CA GLN A 162 0.09 15.26 -19.66
C GLN A 162 -0.87 14.56 -20.63
N VAL A 163 -1.63 13.57 -20.14
CA VAL A 163 -2.59 12.77 -20.91
C VAL A 163 -4.02 13.01 -20.42
N GLU A 164 -5.01 12.70 -21.28
CA GLU A 164 -6.42 12.76 -20.89
C GLU A 164 -6.69 11.77 -19.74
N PRO A 165 -7.42 12.17 -18.68
CA PRO A 165 -7.82 11.27 -17.61
C PRO A 165 -8.56 10.05 -18.12
N GLY A 166 -8.16 8.85 -17.67
CA GLY A 166 -8.76 7.59 -18.10
C GLY A 166 -8.40 7.16 -19.54
N LEU A 167 -7.49 7.87 -20.22
CA LEU A 167 -6.97 7.42 -21.51
C LEU A 167 -6.25 6.08 -21.38
N ILE A 168 -5.35 5.98 -20.41
CA ILE A 168 -4.60 4.77 -20.10
C ILE A 168 -5.38 4.02 -19.03
N THR A 169 -5.75 2.77 -19.34
CA THR A 169 -6.57 1.93 -18.45
C THR A 169 -5.73 0.93 -17.68
N ASP A 170 -4.67 0.40 -18.30
CA ASP A 170 -3.83 -0.63 -17.74
C ASP A 170 -2.36 -0.37 -18.05
N ILE A 171 -1.46 -0.75 -17.14
CA ILE A 171 -0.02 -0.80 -17.38
C ILE A 171 0.43 -2.24 -17.09
N HIS A 172 0.82 -2.94 -18.15
CA HIS A 172 1.30 -4.30 -18.08
C HIS A 172 2.81 -4.28 -17.90
N LEU A 173 3.32 -4.91 -16.84
CA LEU A 173 4.74 -4.88 -16.47
C LEU A 173 5.58 -5.97 -17.15
N PHE A 174 4.93 -6.90 -17.83
CA PHE A 174 5.56 -8.04 -18.50
C PHE A 174 4.72 -8.48 -19.71
N ASP A 175 4.53 -7.58 -20.68
CA ASP A 175 3.78 -7.86 -21.90
C ASP A 175 4.71 -8.02 -23.11
N ASP A 176 4.23 -8.71 -24.16
CA ASP A 176 4.97 -8.93 -25.41
C ASP A 176 5.36 -7.60 -26.05
N LEU A 177 6.64 -7.45 -26.37
CA LEU A 177 7.15 -6.36 -27.18
C LEU A 177 7.17 -6.78 -28.67
N ASP A 178 7.45 -5.84 -29.56
CA ASP A 178 7.40 -6.07 -31.02
C ASP A 178 8.43 -7.09 -31.55
N LEU A 179 9.47 -7.38 -30.76
CA LEU A 179 10.49 -8.35 -31.11
C LEU A 179 10.24 -9.66 -30.36
N LYS A 180 10.42 -10.77 -31.07
CA LYS A 180 10.23 -12.13 -30.53
C LYS A 180 11.01 -12.30 -29.21
N ASP A 181 10.33 -12.90 -28.23
CA ASP A 181 10.86 -13.23 -26.90
C ASP A 181 11.28 -12.02 -26.05
N GLN A 182 10.88 -10.80 -26.42
CA GLN A 182 11.07 -9.62 -25.59
C GLN A 182 9.79 -9.26 -24.84
N ARG A 183 9.92 -9.07 -23.53
CA ARG A 183 8.84 -8.69 -22.62
C ARG A 183 9.20 -7.38 -21.92
N GLY A 184 8.21 -6.53 -21.66
CA GLY A 184 8.44 -5.27 -20.96
C GLY A 184 7.16 -4.55 -20.60
N ILE A 185 7.30 -3.24 -20.35
CA ILE A 185 6.20 -2.38 -19.95
C ILE A 185 5.41 -1.91 -21.18
N VAL A 186 4.10 -2.13 -21.15
CA VAL A 186 3.15 -1.71 -22.18
C VAL A 186 1.95 -1.06 -21.50
N LEU A 187 1.57 0.13 -21.96
CA LEU A 187 0.39 0.83 -21.47
C LEU A 187 -0.76 0.60 -22.46
N ALA A 188 -1.90 0.14 -21.97
CA ALA A 188 -3.10 -0.07 -22.76
C ALA A 188 -4.00 1.16 -22.67
N THR A 189 -4.53 1.60 -23.81
CA THR A 189 -5.48 2.72 -23.84
C THR A 189 -6.93 2.23 -23.87
N ARG A 190 -7.88 3.08 -23.48
CA ARG A 190 -9.33 2.80 -23.57
C ARG A 190 -9.79 2.47 -24.99
N GLN A 191 -9.07 2.93 -26.02
CA GLN A 191 -9.33 2.65 -27.44
C GLN A 191 -8.64 1.36 -27.93
N GLY A 192 -7.98 0.61 -27.04
CA GLY A 192 -7.32 -0.65 -27.36
C GLY A 192 -5.96 -0.50 -28.06
N SER A 193 -5.33 0.68 -27.99
CA SER A 193 -3.97 0.90 -28.51
C SER A 193 -2.94 0.43 -27.50
N ARG A 194 -1.81 -0.08 -27.99
CA ARG A 194 -0.67 -0.49 -27.17
C ARG A 194 0.43 0.57 -27.23
N LEU A 195 0.79 1.13 -26.09
CA LEU A 195 1.88 2.09 -25.96
C LEU A 195 3.09 1.37 -25.37
N ILE A 196 4.07 1.08 -26.22
CA ILE A 196 5.22 0.27 -25.86
C ILE A 196 6.30 1.15 -25.24
N TRP A 197 6.48 0.99 -23.93
CA TRP A 197 7.52 1.67 -23.16
C TRP A 197 8.86 0.92 -23.24
N GLY A 198 8.83 -0.41 -23.13
CA GLY A 198 10.04 -1.24 -23.10
C GLY A 198 10.45 -1.68 -21.69
N ARG A 199 11.73 -2.01 -21.49
CA ARG A 199 12.24 -2.55 -20.22
C ARG A 199 12.90 -1.46 -19.37
N PRO A 200 12.90 -1.58 -18.02
CA PRO A 200 13.55 -0.59 -17.14
C PRO A 200 15.05 -0.39 -17.39
N ASP A 201 15.75 -1.38 -17.97
CA ASP A 201 17.19 -1.38 -18.26
C ASP A 201 17.54 -0.95 -19.70
N GLU A 202 16.58 -0.37 -20.43
CA GLU A 202 16.73 -0.06 -21.86
C GLU A 202 17.46 1.25 -22.18
N ASP A 203 18.02 1.94 -21.18
CA ASP A 203 18.88 3.12 -21.36
C ASP A 203 20.05 2.86 -22.34
N ARG A 204 20.45 1.59 -22.48
CA ARG A 204 21.46 1.13 -23.46
C ARG A 204 21.13 1.45 -24.93
N PHE A 205 19.87 1.73 -25.25
CA PHE A 205 19.45 2.16 -26.59
C PHE A 205 19.60 3.68 -26.81
N GLY A 206 20.18 4.41 -25.85
CA GLY A 206 20.50 5.83 -25.98
C GLY A 206 19.28 6.75 -25.90
N VAL A 207 18.16 6.27 -25.35
CA VAL A 207 16.94 7.05 -25.16
C VAL A 207 16.68 7.20 -23.67
N ASP A 208 16.85 8.41 -23.16
CA ASP A 208 16.52 8.70 -21.76
C ASP A 208 15.00 8.73 -21.52
N ARG A 209 14.60 8.55 -20.25
CA ARG A 209 13.20 8.53 -19.83
C ARG A 209 12.44 9.80 -20.26
N ALA A 210 13.03 10.98 -20.07
CA ALA A 210 12.36 12.25 -20.33
C ALA A 210 12.05 12.43 -21.82
N ARG A 211 12.95 11.98 -22.70
CA ARG A 211 12.75 11.95 -24.14
C ARG A 211 11.62 11.00 -24.51
N LYS A 212 11.63 9.76 -23.98
CA LYS A 212 10.56 8.78 -24.25
C LYS A 212 9.18 9.30 -23.85
N ILE A 213 9.06 9.98 -22.71
CA ILE A 213 7.80 10.57 -22.25
C ILE A 213 7.34 11.67 -23.20
N ARG A 214 8.25 12.59 -23.57
CA ARG A 214 7.95 13.68 -24.52
C ARG A 214 7.48 13.13 -25.85
N ASP A 215 8.18 12.13 -26.38
CA ASP A 215 7.88 11.49 -27.67
C ASP A 215 6.56 10.73 -27.62
N LEU A 216 6.27 10.05 -26.51
CA LEU A 216 4.99 9.38 -26.28
C LEU A 216 3.83 10.37 -26.26
N VAL A 217 3.93 11.42 -25.44
CA VAL A 217 2.90 12.46 -25.30
C VAL A 217 2.69 13.19 -26.62
N HIS A 218 3.78 13.54 -27.31
CA HIS A 218 3.72 14.17 -28.63
C HIS A 218 2.98 13.27 -29.63
N THR A 219 3.34 11.99 -29.70
CA THR A 219 2.71 11.04 -30.62
C THR A 219 1.22 10.87 -30.32
N ILE A 220 0.84 10.70 -29.05
CA ILE A 220 -0.57 10.62 -28.62
C ILE A 220 -1.37 11.85 -29.10
N ARG A 221 -0.83 13.06 -28.91
CA ARG A 221 -1.49 14.31 -29.29
C ARG A 221 -1.56 14.49 -30.81
N CYS A 222 -0.52 14.10 -31.54
CA CYS A 222 -0.47 14.24 -33.00
C CYS A 222 -1.41 13.28 -33.73
N GLN A 223 -1.59 12.05 -33.23
CA GLN A 223 -2.49 11.09 -33.88
C GLN A 223 -3.96 11.49 -33.75
N GLY A 224 -4.35 12.12 -32.63
CA GLY A 224 -5.71 12.60 -32.36
C GLY A 224 -6.72 11.48 -32.12
N ASP A 225 -6.78 10.48 -33.00
CA ASP A 225 -7.64 9.31 -32.91
C ASP A 225 -6.83 8.01 -32.72
N LEU A 226 -6.68 7.62 -31.46
CA LEU A 226 -6.01 6.37 -31.11
C LEU A 226 -6.80 5.12 -31.54
N SER A 227 -8.10 5.23 -31.88
CA SER A 227 -8.88 4.09 -32.39
C SER A 227 -8.41 3.60 -33.77
N ARG A 228 -7.54 4.34 -34.45
CA ARG A 228 -6.86 3.91 -35.69
C ARG A 228 -5.45 3.37 -35.48
N ILE A 229 -4.88 3.57 -34.29
CA ILE A 229 -3.49 3.25 -33.97
C ILE A 229 -3.43 1.93 -33.19
N ALA A 230 -2.81 0.90 -33.76
CA ALA A 230 -2.59 -0.37 -33.09
C ALA A 230 -1.50 -0.24 -32.02
N VAL A 231 -0.36 0.35 -32.39
CA VAL A 231 0.85 0.43 -31.56
C VAL A 231 1.49 1.81 -31.66
N ILE A 232 1.97 2.35 -30.54
CA ILE A 232 2.96 3.43 -30.49
C ILE A 232 4.18 2.89 -29.75
N ASN A 233 5.36 2.94 -30.37
CA ASN A 233 6.59 2.43 -29.76
C ASN A 233 7.61 3.55 -29.60
N VAL A 234 8.05 3.75 -28.34
CA VAL A 234 9.02 4.80 -27.95
C VAL A 234 10.34 4.22 -27.43
N ARG A 235 10.63 2.93 -27.69
CA ARG A 235 11.86 2.24 -27.25
C ARG A 235 13.10 2.65 -28.02
N PHE A 236 12.92 3.19 -29.23
CA PHE A 236 13.99 3.49 -30.16
C PHE A 236 14.24 4.99 -30.24
N GLY A 237 15.42 5.39 -30.73
CA GLY A 237 15.77 6.81 -30.88
C GLY A 237 14.84 7.59 -31.82
N GLN A 238 14.11 6.90 -32.69
CA GLN A 238 12.99 7.45 -33.45
C GLN A 238 11.72 6.69 -33.07
N PRO A 239 10.74 7.33 -32.40
CA PRO A 239 9.47 6.71 -32.09
C PRO A 239 8.68 6.45 -33.38
N PHE A 240 7.90 5.38 -33.41
CA PHE A 240 7.02 5.05 -34.53
C PHE A 240 5.65 4.56 -34.06
N PHE A 241 4.70 4.52 -34.97
CA PHE A 241 3.38 3.96 -34.72
C PHE A 241 2.95 3.05 -35.87
N VAL A 242 2.03 2.14 -35.58
CA VAL A 242 1.45 1.19 -36.53
C VAL A 242 -0.05 1.39 -36.56
N LEU A 243 -0.61 1.50 -37.76
CA LEU A 243 -2.06 1.60 -37.98
C LEU A 243 -2.72 0.22 -37.85
N ARG A 244 -4.00 0.21 -37.47
CA ARG A 244 -4.85 -0.99 -37.53
C ARG A 244 -5.18 -1.38 -38.96
#